data_AF-A0A8X6N6R5-F1
#
_entry.id   AF-A0A8X6N6R5-F1
#
_cell.length_a   1.000
_cell.length_b   1.000
_cell.length_c   1.000
_cell.angle_alpha   90.00
_cell.angle_beta   90.00
_cell.angle_gamma   90.00
#
_symmetry.space_group_name_H-M   'P 1'
#
loop_
_entity.id
_entity.type
_entity.pdbx_description
1 polymer ?
#
loop_
_entity_poly.entity_id
_entity_poly.type
_entity_poly.pdbx_seq_one_letter_code
_entity_poly.pdbx_strand_id
1 'polypeptide(L)'
;MTIWKPFDTVKLQRKQKLHYSVIYAEKKKQLRAFDLKPNHGCEGVTLQQVLQEFDEYFLDYQNEIVASFKFLEIKQEQGEKFTDYYSRLRNAVVECNYGESQDRMLRDKIIQGLLDKALQERLIRETSKKAKTLQEVVNEYKAAENSKVQASVMNEKLSVNALRNFRNYRNQSKNNQNNSI
;
A
#
# COMPACT_ATOMS: atom_id res chain seq x y z
N MET A 1 -2.57 9.22 57.01
CA MET A 1 -2.69 7.75 57.04
C MET A 1 -3.65 7.31 55.95
N THR A 2 -3.14 6.87 54.80
CA THR A 2 -3.97 6.32 53.71
C THR A 2 -4.11 4.81 53.90
N ILE A 3 -5.33 4.37 54.15
CA ILE A 3 -5.70 2.96 54.33
C ILE A 3 -5.65 2.29 52.94
N TRP A 4 -4.66 1.43 52.72
CA TRP A 4 -4.59 0.57 51.55
C TRP A 4 -5.60 -0.57 51.73
N LYS A 5 -6.68 -0.59 50.92
CA LYS A 5 -7.64 -1.71 50.95
C LYS A 5 -7.05 -2.92 50.20
N PRO A 6 -7.21 -4.15 50.70
CA PRO A 6 -6.69 -5.34 50.04
C PRO A 6 -7.35 -5.54 48.66
N PHE A 7 -6.56 -5.96 47.68
CA PHE A 7 -7.05 -6.32 46.36
C PHE A 7 -7.85 -7.63 46.47
N ASP A 8 -9.18 -7.55 46.43
CA ASP A 8 -10.10 -8.69 46.55
C ASP A 8 -10.01 -9.62 45.33
N THR A 9 -9.05 -10.54 45.35
CA THR A 9 -8.79 -11.55 44.32
C THR A 9 -10.01 -12.40 43.98
N VAL A 10 -10.87 -12.71 44.96
CA VAL A 10 -12.12 -13.45 44.77
C VAL A 10 -13.13 -12.66 43.92
N LYS A 11 -13.19 -11.32 44.09
CA LYS A 11 -14.06 -10.47 43.26
C LYS A 11 -13.54 -10.37 41.83
N LEU A 12 -12.22 -10.32 41.64
CA LEU A 12 -11.59 -10.35 40.32
C LEU A 12 -11.84 -11.68 39.60
N GLN A 13 -11.66 -12.81 40.29
CA GLN A 13 -11.93 -14.15 39.75
C GLN A 13 -13.41 -14.34 39.38
N ARG A 14 -14.34 -13.84 40.21
CA ARG A 14 -15.78 -13.85 39.89
C ARG A 14 -16.11 -13.01 38.66
N LYS A 15 -15.50 -11.82 38.53
CA LYS A 15 -15.65 -10.97 37.34
C LYS A 15 -15.10 -11.62 36.08
N GLN A 16 -13.91 -12.23 36.16
CA GLN A 16 -13.31 -12.97 35.04
C GLN A 16 -14.18 -14.16 34.62
N LYS A 17 -14.64 -14.97 35.58
CA LYS A 17 -15.51 -16.12 35.31
C LYS A 17 -16.85 -15.70 34.69
N LEU A 18 -17.45 -14.61 35.20
CA LEU A 18 -18.67 -14.04 34.63
C LEU A 18 -18.42 -13.53 33.20
N HIS A 19 -17.35 -12.80 32.97
CA HIS A 19 -16.97 -12.29 31.64
C HIS A 19 -16.78 -13.43 30.63
N TYR A 20 -16.02 -14.47 30.98
CA TYR A 20 -15.89 -15.67 30.14
C TYR A 20 -17.23 -16.35 29.89
N SER A 21 -18.11 -16.44 30.89
CA SER A 21 -19.43 -17.06 30.73
C SER A 21 -20.36 -16.29 29.81
N VAL A 22 -20.32 -14.95 29.85
CA VAL A 22 -21.12 -14.08 28.98
C VAL A 22 -20.62 -14.16 27.54
N ILE A 23 -19.31 -14.05 27.33
CA ILE A 23 -18.69 -14.22 26.00
C ILE A 23 -19.05 -15.60 25.44
N TYR A 24 -18.93 -16.65 26.26
CA TYR A 24 -19.25 -18.01 25.83
C TYR A 24 -20.73 -18.15 25.49
N ALA A 25 -21.64 -17.54 26.25
CA ALA A 25 -23.07 -17.56 25.98
C ALA A 25 -23.44 -16.78 24.70
N GLU A 26 -22.82 -15.63 24.45
CA GLU A 26 -23.00 -14.85 23.23
C GLU A 26 -22.45 -15.58 22.00
N LYS A 27 -21.21 -16.09 22.09
CA LYS A 27 -20.64 -16.93 21.01
C LYS A 27 -21.44 -18.20 20.77
N LYS A 28 -22.00 -18.82 21.82
CA LYS A 28 -22.90 -19.99 21.70
C LYS A 28 -24.27 -19.64 21.12
N LYS A 29 -24.74 -18.40 21.25
CA LYS A 29 -25.94 -17.92 20.54
C LYS A 29 -25.63 -17.71 19.05
N GLN A 30 -24.49 -17.11 18.73
CA GLN A 30 -24.03 -16.94 17.34
C GLN A 30 -23.78 -18.29 16.66
N LEU A 31 -23.10 -19.23 17.33
CA LEU A 31 -22.87 -20.59 16.85
C LEU A 31 -24.16 -21.36 16.59
N ARG A 32 -25.23 -21.10 17.37
CA ARG A 32 -26.55 -21.70 17.15
C ARG A 32 -27.34 -21.05 16.02
N ALA A 33 -26.95 -19.86 15.58
CA ALA A 33 -27.52 -19.23 14.39
C ALA A 33 -26.93 -19.81 13.10
N PHE A 34 -25.73 -20.42 13.17
CA PHE A 34 -25.28 -21.38 12.16
C PHE A 34 -26.03 -22.68 12.39
N ASP A 35 -27.00 -22.99 11.54
CA ASP A 35 -27.70 -24.28 11.52
C ASP A 35 -26.76 -25.41 11.04
N LEU A 36 -25.67 -25.66 11.78
CA LEU A 36 -24.64 -26.65 11.46
C LEU A 36 -25.23 -28.06 11.56
N LYS A 37 -25.38 -28.70 10.41
CA LYS A 37 -25.84 -30.09 10.34
C LYS A 37 -24.65 -31.05 10.37
N PRO A 38 -24.76 -32.18 11.07
CA PRO A 38 -23.73 -33.22 10.98
C PRO A 38 -23.63 -33.74 9.54
N ASN A 39 -22.41 -33.96 9.05
CA ASN A 39 -22.23 -34.69 7.79
C ASN A 39 -22.83 -36.10 7.90
N HIS A 40 -23.27 -36.63 6.76
CA HIS A 40 -23.89 -37.95 6.65
C HIS A 40 -23.06 -39.01 7.39
N GLY A 41 -23.67 -39.61 8.43
CA GLY A 41 -23.07 -40.69 9.22
C GLY A 41 -22.35 -40.28 10.51
N CYS A 42 -22.34 -38.99 10.89
CA CYS A 42 -21.76 -38.53 12.16
C CYS A 42 -22.84 -38.19 13.20
N GLU A 43 -22.65 -38.62 14.46
CA GLU A 43 -23.56 -38.30 15.58
C GLU A 43 -23.49 -36.83 16.05
N GLY A 44 -22.54 -36.04 15.52
CA GLY A 44 -22.38 -34.63 15.87
C GLY A 44 -21.52 -33.86 14.88
N VAL A 45 -21.46 -32.54 15.08
CA VAL A 45 -20.62 -31.62 14.29
C VAL A 45 -19.18 -31.71 14.80
N THR A 46 -18.25 -32.00 13.90
CA THR A 46 -16.82 -32.04 14.19
C THR A 46 -16.24 -30.63 14.31
N LEU A 47 -15.14 -30.47 15.07
CA LEU A 47 -14.44 -29.19 15.17
C LEU A 47 -14.02 -28.63 13.80
N GLN A 48 -13.66 -29.51 12.86
CA GLN A 48 -13.27 -29.12 11.51
C GLN A 48 -14.43 -28.51 10.72
N GLN A 49 -15.65 -29.06 10.84
CA GLN A 49 -16.85 -28.49 10.23
C GLN A 49 -17.20 -27.12 10.82
N VAL A 50 -17.07 -26.97 12.15
CA VAL A 50 -17.29 -25.68 12.80
C VAL A 50 -16.29 -24.64 12.29
N LEU A 51 -15.00 -25.01 12.18
CA LEU A 51 -13.97 -24.10 11.68
C LEU A 51 -14.22 -23.72 10.21
N GLN A 52 -14.58 -24.68 9.35
CA GLN A 52 -14.87 -24.40 7.96
C GLN A 52 -16.05 -23.45 7.78
N GLU A 53 -17.14 -23.65 8.52
CA GLU A 53 -18.33 -22.79 8.45
C GLU A 53 -18.09 -21.42 9.05
N PHE A 54 -17.23 -21.35 10.07
CA PHE A 54 -16.73 -20.07 10.57
C PHE A 54 -15.88 -19.38 9.53
N ASP A 55 -14.95 -20.08 8.90
CA ASP A 55 -14.13 -19.53 7.83
C ASP A 55 -15.03 -19.05 6.69
N GLU A 56 -16.01 -19.84 6.23
CA GLU A 56 -16.99 -19.46 5.20
C GLU A 56 -17.83 -18.24 5.60
N TYR A 57 -18.29 -18.15 6.84
CA TYR A 57 -19.03 -16.98 7.32
C TYR A 57 -18.18 -15.72 7.52
N PHE A 58 -16.94 -15.90 7.99
CA PHE A 58 -16.02 -14.78 8.21
C PHE A 58 -15.25 -14.41 6.95
N LEU A 59 -15.25 -15.25 5.91
CA LEU A 59 -14.81 -14.93 4.55
C LEU A 59 -15.69 -13.82 3.96
N ASP A 60 -17.01 -13.85 4.22
CA ASP A 60 -17.93 -12.74 3.90
C ASP A 60 -17.66 -11.47 4.73
N TYR A 61 -16.86 -11.58 5.80
CA TYR A 61 -16.35 -10.46 6.61
C TYR A 61 -14.96 -9.97 6.14
N GLN A 62 -14.53 -10.32 4.92
CA GLN A 62 -13.63 -9.45 4.18
C GLN A 62 -14.34 -8.10 4.07
N ASN A 63 -13.95 -7.14 4.90
CA ASN A 63 -14.52 -5.81 4.82
C ASN A 63 -13.93 -5.12 3.58
N GLU A 64 -14.48 -5.45 2.42
CA GLU A 64 -14.10 -4.92 1.11
C GLU A 64 -14.14 -3.39 1.12
N ILE A 65 -15.01 -2.79 1.93
CA ILE A 65 -15.09 -1.35 2.13
C ILE A 65 -13.83 -0.84 2.82
N VAL A 66 -13.36 -1.49 3.90
CA VAL A 66 -12.11 -1.13 4.59
C VAL A 66 -10.89 -1.39 3.70
N ALA A 67 -10.86 -2.49 2.96
CA ALA A 67 -9.79 -2.77 2.00
C ALA A 67 -9.75 -1.72 0.88
N SER A 68 -10.91 -1.42 0.28
CA SER A 68 -11.07 -0.34 -0.70
C SER A 68 -10.65 1.00 -0.14
N PHE A 69 -11.04 1.32 1.10
CA PHE A 69 -10.66 2.56 1.76
C PHE A 69 -9.13 2.68 1.87
N LYS A 70 -8.46 1.65 2.40
CA LYS A 70 -6.98 1.60 2.47
C LYS A 70 -6.35 1.76 1.09
N PHE A 71 -6.85 1.03 0.09
CA PHE A 71 -6.38 1.12 -1.30
C PHE A 71 -6.52 2.54 -1.86
N LEU A 72 -7.67 3.18 -1.64
CA LEU A 72 -7.97 4.52 -2.12
C LEU A 72 -7.17 5.61 -1.40
N GLU A 73 -6.67 5.36 -0.19
CA GLU A 73 -5.79 6.30 0.53
C GLU A 73 -4.34 6.26 0.05
N ILE A 74 -3.87 5.15 -0.53
CA ILE A 74 -2.48 5.01 -0.98
C ILE A 74 -2.12 6.12 -1.99
N LYS A 75 -1.04 6.84 -1.74
CA LYS A 75 -0.43 7.80 -2.66
C LYS A 75 1.08 7.55 -2.70
N GLN A 76 1.71 7.99 -3.79
CA GLN A 76 3.16 7.93 -3.88
C GLN A 76 3.79 8.88 -2.86
N GLU A 77 4.71 8.38 -2.06
CA GLU A 77 5.40 9.14 -1.02
C GLU A 77 6.60 9.91 -1.58
N GLN A 78 7.04 10.93 -0.85
CA GLN A 78 8.19 11.74 -1.26
C GLN A 78 9.46 10.88 -1.33
N GLY A 79 10.10 10.83 -2.49
CA GLY A 79 11.31 10.04 -2.70
C GLY A 79 11.06 8.54 -2.92
N GLU A 80 9.80 8.10 -2.94
CA GLU A 80 9.45 6.71 -3.22
C GLU A 80 9.59 6.39 -4.71
N LYS A 81 10.26 5.28 -5.01
CA LYS A 81 10.38 4.75 -6.37
C LYS A 81 9.04 4.21 -6.86
N PHE A 82 8.80 4.31 -8.16
CA PHE A 82 7.58 3.78 -8.75
C PHE A 82 7.34 2.30 -8.46
N THR A 83 8.40 1.48 -8.48
CA THR A 83 8.30 0.04 -8.25
C THR A 83 7.74 -0.29 -6.87
N ASP A 84 8.08 0.52 -5.88
CA ASP A 84 7.67 0.31 -4.50
C ASP A 84 6.21 0.75 -4.34
N TYR A 85 5.88 1.93 -4.88
CA TYR A 85 4.51 2.44 -4.95
C TYR A 85 3.56 1.45 -5.65
N TYR A 86 3.96 0.94 -6.82
CA TYR A 86 3.18 -0.01 -7.60
C TYR A 86 3.00 -1.34 -6.85
N SER A 87 4.05 -1.83 -6.18
CA SER A 87 3.98 -3.03 -5.35
C SER A 87 2.98 -2.88 -4.21
N ARG A 88 2.98 -1.74 -3.50
CA ARG A 88 2.00 -1.47 -2.43
C ARG A 88 0.56 -1.50 -2.95
N LEU A 89 0.31 -0.87 -4.10
CA LEU A 89 -1.00 -0.89 -4.73
C LEU A 89 -1.43 -2.29 -5.18
N ARG A 90 -0.52 -3.08 -5.78
CA ARG A 90 -0.80 -4.47 -6.18
C ARG A 90 -1.15 -5.35 -4.99
N ASN A 91 -0.49 -5.16 -3.85
CA ASN A 91 -0.78 -5.94 -2.66
C ASN A 91 -2.13 -5.53 -2.05
N ALA A 92 -2.42 -4.23 -1.98
CA ALA A 92 -3.67 -3.73 -1.40
C ALA A 92 -4.91 -4.09 -2.22
N VAL A 93 -4.81 -4.08 -3.55
CA VAL A 93 -5.99 -4.29 -4.42
C VAL A 93 -6.54 -5.73 -4.35
N VAL A 94 -5.73 -6.71 -3.93
CA VAL A 94 -6.14 -8.12 -3.80
C VAL A 94 -7.25 -8.28 -2.76
N GLU A 95 -7.16 -7.54 -1.64
CA GLU A 95 -8.17 -7.55 -0.57
C GLU A 95 -9.45 -6.77 -0.94
N CYS A 96 -9.43 -6.00 -2.04
CA CYS A 96 -10.58 -5.20 -2.46
C CYS A 96 -11.65 -5.98 -3.24
N ASN A 97 -11.33 -7.19 -3.70
CA ASN A 97 -12.24 -8.05 -4.47
C ASN A 97 -12.92 -7.36 -5.68
N TYR A 98 -12.20 -6.50 -6.41
CA TYR A 98 -12.76 -5.79 -7.58
C TYR A 98 -13.05 -6.68 -8.80
N GLY A 99 -12.78 -7.99 -8.73
CA GLY A 99 -12.97 -8.95 -9.82
C GLY A 99 -12.31 -8.49 -11.12
N GLU A 100 -13.05 -8.55 -12.23
CA GLU A 100 -12.58 -8.17 -13.56
C GLU A 100 -12.17 -6.69 -13.68
N SER A 101 -12.63 -5.84 -12.75
CA SER A 101 -12.29 -4.42 -12.74
C SER A 101 -10.97 -4.10 -12.04
N GLN A 102 -10.28 -5.09 -11.46
CA GLN A 102 -9.06 -4.87 -10.68
C GLN A 102 -8.00 -4.07 -11.45
N ASP A 103 -7.73 -4.42 -12.71
CA ASP A 103 -6.71 -3.74 -13.51
C ASP A 103 -7.11 -2.29 -13.85
N ARG A 104 -8.40 -2.04 -14.07
CA ARG A 104 -8.95 -0.69 -14.27
C ARG A 104 -8.79 0.14 -13.01
N MET A 105 -9.18 -0.40 -11.85
CA MET A 105 -9.06 0.29 -10.56
C MET A 105 -7.61 0.59 -10.23
N LEU A 106 -6.71 -0.37 -10.45
CA LEU A 106 -5.29 -0.19 -10.23
C LEU A 106 -4.70 0.88 -11.16
N ARG A 107 -5.05 0.86 -12.45
CA ARG A 107 -4.61 1.88 -13.41
C ARG A 107 -5.06 3.29 -12.99
N ASP A 108 -6.34 3.45 -12.69
CA ASP A 108 -6.92 4.74 -12.32
C ASP A 108 -6.29 5.24 -11.01
N LYS A 109 -6.07 4.33 -10.05
CA LYS A 109 -5.44 4.65 -8.78
C LYS A 109 -3.96 5.03 -8.91
N ILE A 110 -3.20 4.34 -9.75
CA ILE A 110 -1.81 4.71 -10.07
C ILE A 110 -1.77 6.16 -10.51
N ILE A 111 -2.55 6.52 -11.54
CA ILE A 111 -2.58 7.89 -12.10
C ILE A 111 -3.02 8.89 -11.03
N GLN A 112 -4.06 8.60 -10.26
CA GLN A 112 -4.61 9.52 -9.24
C GLN A 112 -3.63 9.78 -8.09
N GLY A 113 -2.87 8.77 -7.65
CA GLY A 113 -1.96 8.87 -6.52
C GLY A 113 -0.54 9.35 -6.86
N LEU A 114 -0.25 9.76 -8.10
CA LEU A 114 1.08 10.21 -8.50
C LEU A 114 1.51 11.49 -7.78
N LEU A 115 2.78 11.49 -7.35
CA LEU A 115 3.45 12.66 -6.77
C LEU A 115 3.82 13.67 -7.87
N ASP A 116 4.34 13.19 -9.00
CA ASP A 116 4.67 14.03 -10.15
C ASP A 116 3.41 14.51 -10.88
N LYS A 117 3.03 15.76 -10.62
CA LYS A 117 1.84 16.40 -11.20
C LYS A 117 1.94 16.63 -12.71
N ALA A 118 3.13 16.87 -13.25
CA ALA A 118 3.30 17.05 -14.69
C ALA A 118 3.11 15.73 -15.44
N LEU A 119 3.66 14.63 -14.90
CA LEU A 119 3.43 13.28 -15.44
C LEU A 119 1.96 12.86 -15.28
N GLN A 120 1.34 13.13 -14.13
CA GLN A 120 -0.07 12.88 -13.89
C GLN A 120 -0.95 13.56 -14.95
N GLU A 121 -0.77 14.86 -15.17
CA GLU A 121 -1.52 15.63 -16.16
C GLU A 121 -1.34 15.06 -17.58
N ARG A 122 -0.09 14.72 -17.95
CA ARG A 122 0.21 14.11 -19.25
C ARG A 122 -0.53 12.78 -19.43
N LEU A 123 -0.47 11.90 -18.43
CA LEU A 123 -1.13 10.59 -18.49
C LEU A 123 -2.65 10.72 -18.59
N ILE A 124 -3.26 11.66 -17.86
CA ILE A 124 -4.70 11.95 -17.94
C ILE A 124 -5.07 12.38 -19.36
N ARG A 125 -4.33 13.34 -19.94
CA ARG A 125 -4.57 13.84 -21.30
C ARG A 125 -4.38 12.79 -22.38
N GLU A 126 -3.43 11.87 -22.21
CA GLU A 126 -3.22 10.80 -23.19
C GLU A 126 -4.28 9.72 -23.07
N THR A 127 -4.67 9.37 -21.84
CA THR A 127 -5.72 8.37 -21.58
C THR A 127 -7.10 8.86 -22.03
N SER A 128 -7.35 10.18 -22.02
CA SER A 128 -8.59 10.75 -22.57
C SER A 128 -8.68 10.66 -24.09
N LYS A 129 -7.54 10.57 -24.80
CA LYS A 129 -7.50 10.40 -26.26
C LYS A 129 -7.62 8.93 -26.67
N LYS A 130 -6.96 8.05 -25.93
CA LYS A 130 -6.96 6.61 -26.17
C LYS A 130 -6.92 5.88 -24.84
N ALA A 131 -7.85 4.96 -24.63
CA ALA A 131 -7.84 4.11 -23.45
C ALA A 131 -6.51 3.35 -23.36
N LYS A 132 -5.85 3.46 -22.20
CA LYS A 132 -4.62 2.73 -21.90
C LYS A 132 -4.89 1.55 -20.98
N THR A 133 -4.19 0.47 -21.21
CA THR A 133 -4.10 -0.69 -20.33
C THR A 133 -3.26 -0.35 -19.09
N LEU A 134 -3.40 -1.16 -18.04
CA LEU A 134 -2.55 -1.06 -16.86
C LEU A 134 -1.06 -1.12 -17.22
N GLN A 135 -0.68 -2.06 -18.09
CA GLN A 135 0.72 -2.29 -18.45
C GLN A 135 1.33 -1.11 -19.23
N GLU A 136 0.55 -0.48 -20.12
CA GLU A 136 1.00 0.72 -20.83
C GLU A 136 1.30 1.87 -19.86
N VAL A 137 0.43 2.12 -18.88
CA VAL A 137 0.64 3.15 -17.85
C VAL A 137 1.86 2.84 -16.98
N VAL A 138 2.04 1.59 -16.58
CA VAL A 138 3.20 1.12 -15.81
C VAL A 138 4.51 1.33 -16.59
N ASN A 139 4.52 1.01 -17.88
CA ASN A 139 5.70 1.16 -18.73
C ASN A 139 6.05 2.65 -18.94
N GLU A 140 5.05 3.49 -19.19
CA GLU A 140 5.26 4.93 -19.37
C GLU A 140 5.78 5.61 -18.11
N TYR A 141 5.31 5.17 -16.95
CA TYR A 141 5.83 5.69 -15.69
C TYR A 141 7.31 5.32 -15.53
N LYS A 142 7.66 4.04 -15.69
CA LYS A 142 9.06 3.58 -15.61
C LYS A 142 9.95 4.33 -16.59
N ALA A 143 9.46 4.55 -17.82
CA ALA A 143 10.17 5.34 -18.82
C ALA A 143 10.38 6.79 -18.35
N ALA A 144 9.35 7.44 -17.81
CA ALA A 144 9.44 8.81 -17.31
C ALA A 144 10.40 8.95 -16.13
N GLU A 145 10.36 8.02 -15.17
CA GLU A 145 11.28 7.96 -14.03
C GLU A 145 12.73 7.81 -14.50
N ASN A 146 12.98 6.86 -15.41
CA ASN A 146 14.30 6.68 -16.02
C ASN A 146 14.76 7.91 -16.78
N SER A 147 13.89 8.54 -17.59
CA SER A 147 14.25 9.76 -18.33
C SER A 147 14.67 10.90 -17.41
N LYS A 148 14.03 11.07 -16.25
CA LYS A 148 14.42 12.08 -15.27
C LYS A 148 15.80 11.81 -14.67
N VAL A 149 16.06 10.54 -14.33
CA VAL A 149 17.39 10.13 -13.84
C VAL A 149 18.45 10.41 -14.89
N GLN A 150 18.21 10.02 -16.15
CA GLN A 150 19.15 10.26 -17.25
C GLN A 150 19.36 11.77 -17.51
N ALA A 151 18.28 12.57 -17.49
CA ALA A 151 18.37 14.02 -17.66
C ALA A 151 19.21 14.67 -16.54
N SER A 152 19.06 14.23 -15.29
CA SER A 152 19.88 14.69 -14.16
C SER A 152 21.36 14.39 -14.39
N VAL A 153 21.70 13.16 -14.78
CA VAL A 153 23.08 12.74 -15.07
C VAL A 153 23.67 13.55 -16.24
N MET A 154 22.90 13.82 -17.28
CA MET A 154 23.34 14.66 -18.40
C MET A 154 23.62 16.10 -17.95
N ASN A 155 22.72 16.69 -17.17
CA ASN A 155 22.88 18.06 -16.66
C ASN A 155 24.10 18.21 -15.75
N GLU A 156 24.36 17.23 -14.89
CA GLU A 156 25.56 17.20 -14.04
C GLU A 156 26.84 17.15 -14.88
N LYS A 157 26.89 16.28 -15.91
CA LYS A 157 28.03 16.20 -16.83
C LYS A 157 28.26 17.52 -17.57
N LEU A 158 27.19 18.18 -18.02
CA LEU A 158 27.28 19.50 -18.68
C LEU A 158 27.84 20.56 -17.73
N SER A 159 27.40 20.58 -16.47
CA SER A 159 27.90 21.49 -15.43
C SER A 159 29.40 21.29 -15.16
N VAL A 160 29.84 20.03 -14.98
CA VAL A 160 31.26 19.71 -14.75
C VAL A 160 32.13 20.13 -15.94
N ASN A 161 31.65 19.90 -17.17
CA ASN A 161 32.35 20.33 -18.39
C ASN A 161 32.49 21.86 -18.46
N ALA A 162 31.44 22.61 -18.09
CA ALA A 162 31.48 24.07 -18.05
C ALA A 162 32.51 24.59 -17.03
N LEU A 163 32.54 24.01 -15.83
CA LEU A 163 33.54 24.35 -14.79
C LEU A 163 34.98 24.03 -15.24
N ARG A 164 35.18 22.90 -15.90
CA ARG A 164 36.50 22.51 -16.44
C ARG A 164 36.98 23.52 -17.48
N ASN A 165 36.11 23.92 -18.41
CA ASN A 165 36.44 24.90 -19.44
C ASN A 165 36.77 26.26 -18.83
N PHE A 166 36.00 26.72 -17.84
CA PHE A 166 36.27 27.98 -17.12
C PHE A 166 37.65 27.97 -16.44
N ARG A 167 38.01 26.86 -15.79
CA ARG A 167 39.33 26.71 -15.14
C ARG A 167 40.48 26.76 -16.15
N ASN A 168 40.29 26.15 -17.32
CA ASN A 168 41.28 26.19 -18.41
C ASN A 168 41.48 27.61 -18.96
N TYR A 169 40.40 28.35 -19.21
CA TYR A 169 40.50 29.76 -19.63
C TYR A 169 41.23 30.64 -18.60
N ARG A 170 40.94 30.46 -17.31
CA ARG A 170 41.62 31.19 -16.24
C ARG A 170 43.12 30.89 -16.16
N ASN A 171 43.51 29.63 -16.38
CA ASN A 171 44.92 29.23 -16.36
C ASN A 171 45.69 29.76 -17.58
N GLN A 172 45.07 29.78 -18.76
CA GLN A 172 45.66 30.39 -19.97
C GLN A 172 45.87 31.90 -19.80
N SER A 173 44.89 32.61 -19.22
CA SER A 173 45.01 34.05 -18.94
C SER A 173 46.15 34.38 -17.97
N LYS A 174 46.39 33.55 -16.94
CA LYS A 174 47.50 33.71 -16.01
C LYS A 174 48.87 33.43 -16.64
N ASN A 175 48.97 32.41 -17.49
CA ASN A 175 50.24 32.10 -18.17
C ASN A 175 50.62 33.20 -19.19
N ASN A 176 49.66 33.81 -19.87
CA ASN A 176 49.94 34.89 -20.82
C ASN A 176 50.39 36.20 -20.13
N GLN A 177 49.95 36.46 -18.89
CA GLN A 177 50.44 37.60 -18.09
C GLN A 177 51.87 37.38 -17.57
N ASN A 178 52.28 36.14 -17.30
CA ASN A 178 53.62 35.84 -16.79
C ASN A 178 54.71 35.79 -17.87
N ASN A 179 54.33 35.64 -19.15
CA ASN A 179 55.26 35.58 -20.30
C ASN A 179 55.43 36.93 -21.04
N SER A 180 54.86 38.02 -20.53
CA SER A 180 54.93 39.36 -21.15
C SER A 180 55.90 40.32 -20.44
N ILE A 181 56.87 39.78 -19.68
CA ILE A 181 57.99 40.51 -19.06
C ILE A 181 59.29 39.89 -19.57
#